data_AF-A0A498NV63-F1
#
_entry.id   AF-A0A498NV63-F1
#
_cell.length_a   1.000
_cell.length_b   1.000
_cell.length_c   1.000
_cell.angle_alpha   90.00
_cell.angle_beta   90.00
_cell.angle_gamma   90.00
#
_symmetry.space_group_name_H-M   'P 1'
#
loop_
_entity.id
_entity.type
_entity.pdbx_description
1 polymer ?
#
loop_
_entity_poly.entity_id
_entity_poly.type
_entity_poly.pdbx_seq_one_letter_code
_entity_poly.pdbx_strand_id
1 'polypeptide(L)'
;METEADPEVPQTNGEVEEEREGGEAEETMEESGEERDSDLEESEPEEEEEEEEESSEMDDEDCERRRIQCLDEMSDLEKQFLELKDKLFQERLNQVKMKLDEVLTGKAGEYREPLATLQQNLQQRTQVAGVYRELCLQVVRHKHECEVQGARQHLESERTLLFDAMKTELLEKIRRLEEDKQSVDITSEWWNDEVRMKKCKRRSHLIRPDRKKKAALVSGPYIVYMLRDIDILEDWTAIKKAKAALMPLKKKSDNRQVPVRCEGGALFYDGERFSKGCSVVLEVSDDSPAQAVITGISTGEVWFKRTDGTKTKIYVSQLQKGKYTIRKA
;
A
#
# COMPACT_ATOMS: atom_id res chain seq x y z
N MET A 1 -11.96 19.82 -3.57
CA MET A 1 -11.14 19.30 -4.69
C MET A 1 -9.87 18.80 -4.06
N GLU A 2 -9.88 17.51 -3.78
CA GLU A 2 -8.76 16.75 -3.25
C GLU A 2 -7.85 16.38 -4.43
N THR A 3 -6.55 16.52 -4.23
CA THR A 3 -5.55 15.58 -4.75
C THR A 3 -4.33 15.71 -3.85
N GLU A 4 -4.24 14.80 -2.87
CA GLU A 4 -2.99 14.49 -2.18
C GLU A 4 -2.02 13.91 -3.20
N ALA A 5 -0.79 14.44 -3.22
CA ALA A 5 0.32 13.86 -3.95
C ALA A 5 1.25 13.20 -2.92
N ASP A 6 1.33 11.87 -2.98
CA ASP A 6 2.32 11.06 -2.26
C ASP A 6 3.75 11.45 -2.68
N PRO A 7 4.72 11.52 -1.76
CA PRO A 7 6.12 11.60 -2.14
C PRO A 7 6.68 10.21 -2.43
N GLU A 8 7.06 9.99 -3.69
CA GLU A 8 7.84 8.84 -4.14
C GLU A 8 9.12 8.65 -3.31
N VAL A 9 9.31 7.42 -2.84
CA VAL A 9 10.53 6.95 -2.18
C VAL A 9 11.57 6.66 -3.28
N PRO A 10 12.81 7.19 -3.22
CA PRO A 10 13.83 6.81 -4.17
C PRO A 10 14.33 5.39 -3.85
N GLN A 11 14.06 4.46 -4.76
CA GLN A 11 14.66 3.13 -4.79
C GLN A 11 16.16 3.28 -5.12
N THR A 12 17.02 2.94 -4.17
CA THR A 12 18.46 2.83 -4.40
C THR A 12 18.74 1.50 -5.10
N ASN A 13 19.04 1.55 -6.39
CA ASN A 13 19.73 0.47 -7.10
C ASN A 13 21.18 0.42 -6.61
N GLY A 14 21.48 -0.56 -5.76
CA GLY A 14 22.84 -1.00 -5.49
C GLY A 14 23.04 -2.35 -6.16
N GLU A 15 23.47 -2.35 -7.42
CA GLU A 15 24.15 -3.51 -8.01
C GLU A 15 25.54 -3.54 -7.39
N VAL A 16 25.80 -4.53 -6.54
CA VAL A 16 27.14 -4.86 -6.08
C VAL A 16 27.57 -6.07 -6.90
N GLU A 17 28.53 -5.86 -7.79
CA GLU A 17 29.27 -6.93 -8.45
C GLU A 17 30.01 -7.75 -7.37
N GLU A 18 29.77 -9.07 -7.36
CA GLU A 18 30.58 -10.02 -6.61
C GLU A 18 31.91 -10.23 -7.33
N GLU A 19 32.97 -9.59 -6.81
CA GLU A 19 34.34 -10.04 -7.03
C GLU A 19 34.55 -11.36 -6.28
N ARG A 20 34.77 -12.43 -7.04
CA ARG A 20 35.32 -13.69 -6.54
C ARG A 20 36.83 -13.57 -6.45
N GLU A 21 37.38 -13.63 -5.24
CA GLU A 21 38.67 -14.28 -4.97
C GLU A 21 38.90 -14.48 -3.46
N GLY A 22 39.40 -15.65 -3.07
CA GLY A 22 40.08 -15.80 -1.77
C GLY A 22 39.87 -17.09 -0.99
N GLY A 23 40.42 -18.21 -1.47
CA GLY A 23 41.21 -19.17 -0.69
C GLY A 23 40.56 -19.93 0.48
N GLU A 24 40.19 -21.18 0.21
CA GLU A 24 40.23 -22.25 1.22
C GLU A 24 41.10 -23.38 0.69
N ALA A 25 42.26 -23.55 1.35
CA ALA A 25 43.07 -24.73 1.26
C ALA A 25 42.48 -25.76 2.23
N GLU A 26 41.92 -26.85 1.70
CA GLU A 26 41.78 -28.08 2.47
C GLU A 26 42.27 -29.26 1.62
N GLU A 27 43.27 -29.93 2.17
CA GLU A 27 43.87 -31.15 1.69
C GLU A 27 42.88 -32.31 1.87
N THR A 28 42.44 -32.91 0.77
CA THR A 28 41.92 -34.28 0.78
C THR A 28 42.62 -35.10 -0.28
N MET A 29 43.43 -36.00 0.25
CA MET A 29 44.25 -37.02 -0.38
C MET A 29 43.39 -38.10 -1.05
N GLU A 30 43.80 -38.43 -2.29
CA GLU A 30 43.63 -39.70 -3.01
C GLU A 30 42.25 -40.14 -3.54
N GLU A 31 42.17 -40.19 -4.88
CA GLU A 31 41.82 -41.43 -5.59
C GLU A 31 42.59 -41.45 -6.93
N SER A 32 43.57 -42.34 -7.01
CA SER A 32 44.38 -42.59 -8.21
C SER A 32 43.53 -43.35 -9.23
N GLY A 33 43.06 -42.64 -10.26
CA GLY A 33 42.51 -43.23 -11.47
C GLY A 33 43.63 -43.51 -12.46
N GLU A 34 44.17 -44.73 -12.45
CA GLU A 34 44.95 -45.26 -13.57
C GLU A 34 44.25 -46.50 -14.14
N GLU A 35 43.53 -46.26 -15.23
CA GLU A 35 43.18 -47.26 -16.22
C GLU A 35 44.49 -47.75 -16.87
N ARG A 36 44.88 -49.00 -16.57
CA ARG A 36 45.81 -49.77 -17.41
C ARG A 36 45.29 -51.18 -17.56
N ASP A 37 44.63 -51.37 -18.68
CA ASP A 37 44.41 -52.64 -19.34
C ASP A 37 45.77 -53.21 -19.75
N SER A 38 46.14 -54.35 -19.19
CA SER A 38 47.27 -55.15 -19.64
C SER A 38 46.91 -56.62 -19.51
N ASP A 39 46.31 -57.14 -20.59
CA ASP A 39 46.28 -58.55 -20.96
C ASP A 39 47.69 -59.14 -20.77
N LEU A 40 47.84 -60.00 -19.76
CA LEU A 40 48.99 -60.88 -19.63
C LEU A 40 48.66 -62.16 -20.38
N GLU A 41 49.05 -62.20 -21.66
CA GLU A 41 49.19 -63.46 -22.41
C GLU A 41 50.19 -64.36 -21.67
N GLU A 42 49.67 -65.51 -21.27
CA GLU A 42 50.38 -66.72 -20.90
C GLU A 42 51.41 -67.05 -21.99
N SER A 43 52.66 -66.67 -21.74
CA SER A 43 53.82 -67.04 -22.53
C SER A 43 54.74 -67.86 -21.62
N GLU A 44 54.71 -69.18 -21.83
CA GLU A 44 55.66 -70.11 -21.25
C GLU A 44 57.09 -69.72 -21.64
N PRO A 45 58.01 -69.52 -20.68
CA PRO A 45 59.42 -69.66 -20.96
C PRO A 45 59.80 -71.14 -20.82
N GLU A 46 59.96 -71.81 -21.96
CA GLU A 46 60.84 -72.96 -22.06
C GLU A 46 62.28 -72.46 -21.87
N GLU A 47 62.81 -72.58 -20.66
CA GLU A 47 64.25 -72.52 -20.42
C GLU A 47 64.69 -73.89 -19.87
N GLU A 48 65.32 -74.65 -20.78
CA GLU A 48 66.24 -75.72 -20.45
C GLU A 48 67.43 -75.09 -19.71
N GLU A 49 67.45 -75.17 -18.38
CA GLU A 49 68.68 -74.99 -17.63
C GLU A 49 69.19 -76.33 -17.13
N GLU A 50 70.44 -76.57 -17.52
CA GLU A 50 71.24 -77.75 -17.29
C GLU A 50 71.37 -78.04 -15.79
N GLU A 51 71.44 -79.34 -15.47
CA GLU A 51 71.89 -79.79 -14.16
C GLU A 51 73.32 -79.29 -13.90
N GLU A 52 73.43 -78.21 -13.12
CA GLU A 52 74.63 -77.93 -12.35
C GLU A 52 74.35 -78.20 -10.87
N GLU A 53 75.00 -79.25 -10.39
CA GLU A 53 75.20 -79.52 -8.97
C GLU A 53 75.83 -78.31 -8.29
N GLU A 54 75.04 -77.53 -7.57
CA GLU A 54 75.51 -76.86 -6.37
C GLU A 54 74.39 -76.89 -5.33
N SER A 55 74.19 -78.07 -4.73
CA SER A 55 73.58 -78.22 -3.41
C SER A 55 74.46 -77.49 -2.39
N SER A 56 74.44 -76.15 -2.44
CA SER A 56 74.80 -75.33 -1.30
C SER A 56 73.72 -75.62 -0.27
N GLU A 57 74.12 -76.40 0.74
CA GLU A 57 73.49 -76.45 2.04
C GLU A 57 73.46 -74.99 2.55
N MET A 58 72.47 -74.21 2.11
CA MET A 58 72.17 -72.93 2.74
C MET A 58 71.95 -73.28 4.19
N ASP A 59 72.83 -72.78 5.04
CA ASP A 59 72.75 -72.92 6.47
C ASP A 59 71.30 -72.61 6.89
N ASP A 60 70.54 -73.62 7.29
CA ASP A 60 69.15 -73.46 7.71
C ASP A 60 69.05 -72.40 8.81
N GLU A 61 70.13 -72.23 9.59
CA GLU A 61 70.28 -71.16 10.57
C GLU A 61 70.33 -69.76 9.92
N ASP A 62 70.92 -69.58 8.74
CA ASP A 62 70.96 -68.30 8.01
C ASP A 62 69.59 -67.96 7.39
N CYS A 63 68.85 -68.97 6.92
CA CYS A 63 67.44 -68.83 6.51
C CYS A 63 66.54 -68.44 7.70
N GLU A 64 66.69 -69.10 8.85
CA GLU A 64 65.95 -68.76 10.08
C GLU A 64 66.35 -67.37 10.60
N ARG A 65 67.63 -66.98 10.51
CA ARG A 65 68.12 -65.63 10.85
C ARG A 65 67.45 -64.56 10.01
N ARG A 66 67.38 -64.72 8.68
CA ARG A 66 66.69 -63.76 7.79
C ARG A 66 65.19 -63.67 8.08
N ARG A 67 64.56 -64.82 8.34
CA ARG A 67 63.14 -64.87 8.73
C ARG A 67 62.87 -64.09 10.03
N ILE A 68 63.72 -64.24 11.04
CA ILE A 68 63.60 -63.49 12.30
C ILE A 68 63.81 -61.99 12.06
N GLN A 69 64.80 -61.60 11.25
CA GLN A 69 65.03 -60.19 10.90
C GLN A 69 63.80 -59.57 10.21
N CYS A 70 63.19 -60.25 9.24
CA CYS A 70 61.96 -59.76 8.62
C CYS A 70 60.80 -59.64 9.62
N LEU A 71 60.68 -60.56 10.59
CA LEU A 71 59.66 -60.48 11.64
C LEU A 71 59.92 -59.31 12.60
N ASP A 72 61.18 -59.05 12.97
CA ASP A 72 61.57 -57.92 13.80
C ASP A 72 61.30 -56.59 13.06
N GLU A 73 61.64 -56.49 11.78
CA GLU A 73 61.32 -55.32 10.94
C GLU A 73 59.80 -55.08 10.84
N MET A 74 59.01 -56.14 10.64
CA MET A 74 57.54 -56.05 10.66
C MET A 74 57.01 -55.57 12.01
N SER A 75 57.54 -56.10 13.11
CA SER A 75 57.18 -55.66 14.47
C SER A 75 57.56 -54.20 14.72
N ASP A 76 58.71 -53.74 14.23
CA ASP A 76 59.14 -52.35 14.33
C ASP A 76 58.23 -51.42 13.51
N LEU A 77 57.81 -51.84 12.31
CA LEU A 77 56.85 -51.10 11.48
C LEU A 77 55.47 -51.01 12.16
N GLU A 78 54.97 -52.10 12.73
CA GLU A 78 53.71 -52.10 13.49
C GLU A 78 53.77 -51.14 14.67
N LYS A 79 54.89 -51.13 15.40
CA LYS A 79 55.12 -50.20 16.51
C LYS A 79 55.15 -48.74 16.04
N GLN A 80 55.86 -48.45 14.95
CA GLN A 80 55.89 -47.11 14.36
C GLN A 80 54.49 -46.66 13.93
N PHE A 81 53.70 -47.56 13.33
CA PHE A 81 52.31 -47.28 12.94
C PHE A 81 51.44 -46.94 14.15
N LEU A 82 51.57 -47.69 15.26
CA LEU A 82 50.86 -47.39 16.51
C LEU A 82 51.27 -46.03 17.09
N GLU A 83 52.55 -45.71 17.11
CA GLU A 83 53.05 -44.41 17.58
C GLU A 83 52.56 -43.25 16.72
N LEU A 84 52.55 -43.41 15.39
CA LEU A 84 52.00 -42.44 14.45
C LEU A 84 50.50 -42.24 14.66
N LYS A 85 49.76 -43.33 14.85
CA LYS A 85 48.32 -43.28 15.12
C LYS A 85 48.02 -42.52 16.41
N ASP A 86 48.75 -42.80 17.48
CA ASP A 86 48.58 -42.13 18.77
C ASP A 86 48.93 -40.64 18.70
N LYS A 87 50.01 -40.28 17.98
CA LYS A 87 50.35 -38.87 17.71
C LYS A 87 49.23 -38.15 16.98
N LEU A 88 48.69 -38.74 15.91
CA LEU A 88 47.57 -38.18 15.16
C LEU A 88 46.33 -37.97 16.06
N PHE A 89 45.98 -38.95 16.89
CA PHE A 89 44.86 -38.81 17.82
C PHE A 89 45.09 -37.72 18.87
N GLN A 90 46.30 -37.62 19.42
CA GLN A 90 46.65 -36.58 20.38
C GLN A 90 46.60 -35.18 19.74
N GLU A 91 47.11 -35.03 18.51
CA GLU A 91 47.02 -33.78 17.75
C GLU A 91 45.58 -33.37 17.49
N ARG A 92 44.73 -34.29 17.00
CA ARG A 92 43.30 -34.02 16.79
C ARG A 92 42.59 -33.62 18.09
N LEU A 93 42.88 -34.32 19.18
CA LEU A 93 42.32 -34.02 20.49
C LEU A 93 42.78 -32.64 21.01
N ASN A 94 44.03 -32.27 20.74
CA ASN A 94 44.56 -30.94 21.09
C ASN A 94 43.94 -29.84 20.23
N GLN A 95 43.72 -30.05 18.92
CA GLN A 95 43.01 -29.10 18.06
C GLN A 95 41.61 -28.80 18.61
N VAL A 96 40.86 -29.84 19.00
CA VAL A 96 39.52 -29.68 19.58
C VAL A 96 39.58 -28.96 20.93
N LYS A 97 40.53 -29.31 21.80
CA LYS A 97 40.72 -28.61 23.09
C LYS A 97 41.04 -27.13 22.91
N MET A 98 41.91 -26.78 21.96
CA MET A 98 42.24 -25.38 21.67
C MET A 98 41.02 -24.59 21.20
N LYS A 99 40.24 -25.14 20.26
CA LYS A 99 38.97 -24.52 19.83
C LYS A 99 37.97 -24.38 20.99
N LEU A 100 37.87 -25.39 21.86
CA LEU A 100 37.02 -25.32 23.04
C LEU A 100 37.47 -24.21 24.01
N ASP A 101 38.77 -24.10 24.27
CA ASP A 101 39.33 -23.06 25.13
C ASP A 101 39.16 -21.66 24.53
N GLU A 102 39.28 -21.49 23.21
CA GLU A 102 38.99 -20.24 22.51
C GLU A 102 37.53 -19.81 22.68
N VAL A 103 36.60 -20.75 22.61
CA VAL A 103 35.17 -20.49 22.85
C VAL A 103 34.93 -20.13 24.32
N LEU A 104 35.47 -20.91 25.27
CA LEU A 104 35.31 -20.67 26.71
C LEU A 104 35.91 -19.33 27.15
N THR A 105 37.03 -18.94 26.55
CA THR A 105 37.69 -17.64 26.83
C THR A 105 37.08 -16.48 26.04
N GLY A 106 36.09 -16.75 25.18
CA GLY A 106 35.42 -15.72 24.35
C GLY A 106 36.33 -15.09 23.30
N LYS A 107 37.37 -15.81 22.87
CA LYS A 107 38.34 -15.38 21.85
C LYS A 107 38.06 -15.98 20.47
N ALA A 108 37.16 -16.95 20.38
CA ALA A 108 36.77 -17.58 19.13
C ALA A 108 36.28 -16.52 18.10
N GLY A 109 37.08 -16.33 17.05
CA GLY A 109 36.84 -15.33 16.00
C GLY A 109 35.52 -15.55 15.25
N GLU A 110 35.21 -16.83 14.98
CA GLU A 110 34.00 -17.28 14.28
C GLU A 110 32.70 -16.70 14.84
N TYR A 111 32.64 -16.43 16.16
CA TYR A 111 31.48 -15.82 16.82
C TYR A 111 31.66 -14.32 17.07
N ARG A 112 32.91 -13.89 17.31
CA ARG A 112 33.21 -12.50 17.67
C ARG A 112 33.04 -11.55 16.49
N GLU A 113 33.43 -11.96 15.29
CA GLU A 113 33.28 -11.13 14.09
C GLU A 113 31.81 -10.86 13.74
N PRO A 114 30.92 -11.89 13.63
CA PRO A 114 29.50 -11.65 13.45
C PRO A 114 28.88 -10.80 14.56
N LEU A 115 29.31 -11.00 15.81
CA LEU A 115 28.85 -10.20 16.94
C LEU A 115 29.25 -8.73 16.81
N ALA A 116 30.48 -8.44 16.42
CA ALA A 116 30.94 -7.07 16.20
C ALA A 116 30.16 -6.39 15.07
N THR A 117 29.94 -7.10 13.96
CA THR A 117 29.12 -6.60 12.84
C THR A 117 27.67 -6.35 13.30
N LEU A 118 27.08 -7.23 14.10
CA LEU A 118 25.74 -7.03 14.64
C LEU A 118 25.66 -5.81 15.57
N GLN A 119 26.68 -5.60 16.42
CA GLN A 119 26.78 -4.43 17.29
C GLN A 119 26.89 -3.13 16.48
N GLN A 120 27.69 -3.12 15.42
CA GLN A 120 27.80 -1.99 14.50
C GLN A 120 26.46 -1.69 13.83
N ASN A 121 25.77 -2.71 13.32
CA ASN A 121 24.45 -2.57 12.72
C ASN A 121 23.42 -2.01 13.70
N LEU A 122 23.42 -2.48 14.95
CA LEU A 122 22.56 -1.94 16.00
C LEU A 122 22.84 -0.45 16.24
N GLN A 123 24.12 -0.06 16.30
CA GLN A 123 24.52 1.33 16.49
C GLN A 123 24.04 2.20 15.32
N GLN A 124 24.25 1.75 14.08
CA GLN A 124 23.79 2.45 12.88
C GLN A 124 22.26 2.59 12.85
N ARG A 125 21.51 1.52 13.12
CA ARG A 125 20.04 1.55 13.18
C ARG A 125 19.54 2.52 14.25
N THR A 126 20.20 2.57 15.39
CA THR A 126 19.86 3.50 16.48
C THR A 126 20.11 4.95 16.07
N GLN A 127 21.23 5.24 15.42
CA GLN A 127 21.54 6.58 14.90
C GLN A 127 20.52 7.02 13.85
N VAL A 128 20.23 6.18 12.86
CA VAL A 128 19.25 6.46 11.81
C VAL A 128 17.87 6.70 12.41
N ALA A 129 17.43 5.87 13.36
CA ALA A 129 16.17 6.08 14.07
C ALA A 129 16.13 7.41 14.84
N GLY A 130 17.27 7.83 15.42
CA GLY A 130 17.42 9.13 16.07
C GLY A 130 17.22 10.30 15.10
N VAL A 131 17.90 10.27 13.95
CA VAL A 131 17.77 11.29 12.89
C VAL A 131 16.34 11.33 12.36
N TYR A 132 15.74 10.16 12.09
CA TYR A 132 14.37 10.07 11.61
C TYR A 132 13.38 10.69 12.60
N ARG A 133 13.52 10.40 13.89
CA ARG A 133 12.70 11.02 14.94
C ARG A 133 12.82 12.54 14.94
N GLU A 134 14.02 13.07 14.80
CA GLU A 134 14.25 14.52 14.75
C GLU A 134 13.60 15.16 13.52
N LEU A 135 13.72 14.54 12.36
CA LEU A 135 13.05 15.00 11.14
C LEU A 135 11.52 14.99 11.29
N CYS A 136 10.94 13.94 11.86
CA CYS A 136 9.51 13.89 12.14
C CYS A 136 9.06 15.04 13.07
N LEU A 137 9.84 15.35 14.10
CA LEU A 137 9.55 16.47 15.00
C LEU A 137 9.62 17.81 14.26
N GLN A 138 10.60 18.00 13.37
CA GLN A 138 10.70 19.20 12.53
C GLN A 138 9.49 19.35 11.61
N VAL A 139 9.05 18.28 10.95
CA VAL A 139 7.86 18.29 10.09
C VAL A 139 6.61 18.69 10.90
N VAL A 140 6.44 18.14 12.10
CA VAL A 140 5.30 18.52 12.97
C VAL A 140 5.38 20.00 13.37
N ARG A 141 6.57 20.51 13.69
CA ARG A 141 6.76 21.95 13.99
C ARG A 141 6.40 22.83 12.80
N HIS A 142 6.91 22.51 11.60
CA HIS A 142 6.59 23.28 10.40
C HIS A 142 5.10 23.25 10.08
N LYS A 143 4.43 22.10 10.21
CA LYS A 143 2.96 22.01 10.04
C LYS A 143 2.24 22.92 11.03
N HIS A 144 2.64 22.90 12.30
CA HIS A 144 2.07 23.78 13.32
C HIS A 144 2.29 25.27 13.01
N GLU A 145 3.51 25.64 12.61
CA GLU A 145 3.87 27.02 12.26
C GLU A 145 3.07 27.52 11.06
N CYS A 146 2.95 26.70 10.00
CA CYS A 146 2.14 26.99 8.83
C CYS A 146 0.66 27.20 9.20
N GLU A 147 0.10 26.35 10.05
CA GLU A 147 -1.29 26.46 10.51
C GLU A 147 -1.51 27.76 11.30
N VAL A 148 -0.59 28.08 12.22
CA VAL A 148 -0.64 29.33 13.00
C VAL A 148 -0.55 30.55 12.08
N GLN A 149 0.34 30.51 11.09
CA GLN A 149 0.47 31.59 10.10
C GLN A 149 -0.79 31.72 9.25
N GLY A 150 -1.33 30.61 8.75
CA GLY A 150 -2.57 30.59 7.97
C GLY A 150 -3.75 31.17 8.75
N ALA A 151 -3.92 30.76 10.00
CA ALA A 151 -4.96 31.28 10.88
C ALA A 151 -4.84 32.79 11.13
N ARG A 152 -3.61 33.30 11.32
CA ARG A 152 -3.35 34.74 11.48
C ARG A 152 -3.71 35.53 10.22
N GLN A 153 -3.26 35.07 9.06
CA GLN A 153 -3.54 35.73 7.77
C GLN A 153 -5.04 35.69 7.42
N HIS A 154 -5.71 34.58 7.72
CA HIS A 154 -7.15 34.47 7.57
C HIS A 154 -7.89 35.48 8.45
N LEU A 155 -7.52 35.59 9.73
CA LEU A 155 -8.11 36.58 10.64
C LEU A 155 -7.91 38.02 10.16
N GLU A 156 -6.70 38.37 9.71
CA GLU A 156 -6.38 39.71 9.19
C GLU A 156 -7.19 40.03 7.93
N SER A 157 -7.37 39.04 7.05
CA SER A 157 -8.15 39.15 5.82
C SER A 157 -9.65 39.33 6.11
N GLU A 158 -10.22 38.51 6.99
CA GLU A 158 -11.62 38.62 7.44
C GLU A 158 -11.89 39.97 8.12
N ARG A 159 -10.95 40.43 8.97
CA ARG A 159 -11.03 41.75 9.58
C ARG A 159 -11.11 42.84 8.50
N THR A 160 -10.23 42.79 7.51
CA THR A 160 -10.18 43.80 6.43
C THR A 160 -11.45 43.77 5.59
N LEU A 161 -11.90 42.57 5.20
CA LEU A 161 -13.13 42.36 4.44
C LEU A 161 -14.36 42.90 5.18
N LEU A 162 -14.44 42.69 6.49
CA LEU A 162 -15.52 43.22 7.33
C LEU A 162 -15.50 44.76 7.36
N PHE A 163 -14.32 45.38 7.50
CA PHE A 163 -14.20 46.83 7.47
C PHE A 163 -14.65 47.41 6.12
N ASP A 164 -14.27 46.77 5.01
CA ASP A 164 -14.70 47.20 3.67
C ASP A 164 -16.20 46.98 3.45
N ALA A 165 -16.76 45.88 3.94
CA ALA A 165 -18.20 45.62 3.91
C ALA A 165 -18.99 46.68 4.70
N MET A 166 -18.54 47.02 5.92
CA MET A 166 -19.16 48.08 6.71
C MET A 166 -19.03 49.45 6.04
N LYS A 167 -17.87 49.75 5.46
CA LYS A 167 -17.63 51.01 4.73
C LYS A 167 -18.55 51.11 3.52
N THR A 168 -18.66 50.06 2.71
CA THR A 168 -19.55 50.05 1.54
C THR A 168 -21.02 50.17 1.93
N GLU A 169 -21.45 49.50 3.00
CA GLU A 169 -22.82 49.65 3.52
C GLU A 169 -23.12 51.09 3.96
N LEU A 170 -22.17 51.74 4.65
CA LEU A 170 -22.31 53.14 5.07
C LEU A 170 -22.34 54.09 3.87
N LEU A 171 -21.47 53.91 2.88
CA LEU A 171 -21.47 54.72 1.65
C LEU A 171 -22.77 54.55 0.86
N GLU A 172 -23.29 53.33 0.76
CA GLU A 172 -24.57 53.06 0.11
C GLU A 172 -25.76 53.68 0.87
N LYS A 173 -25.73 53.64 2.21
CA LYS A 173 -26.72 54.36 3.05
C LYS A 173 -26.64 55.87 2.81
N ILE A 174 -25.45 56.45 2.73
CA ILE A 174 -25.26 57.87 2.42
C ILE A 174 -25.83 58.17 1.02
N ARG A 175 -25.48 57.38 0.00
CA ARG A 175 -25.98 57.54 -1.37
C ARG A 175 -27.52 57.52 -1.42
N ARG A 176 -28.15 56.56 -0.75
CA ARG A 176 -29.63 56.50 -0.68
C ARG A 176 -30.24 57.71 -0.01
N LEU A 177 -29.64 58.21 1.08
CA LEU A 177 -30.11 59.43 1.72
C LEU A 177 -29.96 60.67 0.83
N GLU A 178 -28.89 60.73 0.04
CA GLU A 178 -28.68 61.80 -0.94
C GLU A 178 -29.70 61.72 -2.09
N GLU A 179 -29.99 60.51 -2.58
CA GLU A 179 -31.04 60.25 -3.58
C GLU A 179 -32.42 60.59 -3.05
N ASP A 180 -32.75 60.18 -1.82
CA ASP A 180 -34.01 60.51 -1.16
C ASP A 180 -34.15 62.03 -1.02
N LYS A 181 -33.09 62.74 -0.61
CA LYS A 181 -33.08 64.21 -0.55
C LYS A 181 -33.35 64.83 -1.92
N GLN A 182 -32.64 64.41 -2.96
CA GLN A 182 -32.85 64.90 -4.33
C GLN A 182 -34.26 64.57 -4.84
N SER A 183 -34.78 63.39 -4.53
CA SER A 183 -36.14 62.98 -4.91
C SER A 183 -37.22 63.82 -4.24
N VAL A 184 -37.04 64.20 -2.97
CA VAL A 184 -37.95 65.10 -2.26
C VAL A 184 -37.88 66.50 -2.84
N ASP A 185 -36.69 67.00 -3.20
CA ASP A 185 -36.54 68.32 -3.83
C ASP A 185 -37.27 68.37 -5.19
N ILE A 186 -37.07 67.37 -6.06
CA ILE A 186 -37.77 67.24 -7.37
C ILE A 186 -39.28 67.05 -7.19
N THR A 187 -39.69 66.18 -6.26
CA THR A 187 -41.10 65.90 -6.00
C THR A 187 -41.79 67.14 -5.41
N SER A 188 -41.12 67.90 -4.55
CA SER A 188 -41.60 69.18 -4.02
C SER A 188 -41.80 70.21 -5.15
N GLU A 189 -40.92 70.28 -6.14
CA GLU A 189 -41.12 71.15 -7.31
C GLU A 189 -42.37 70.75 -8.12
N TRP A 190 -42.64 69.46 -8.30
CA TRP A 190 -43.85 68.96 -8.99
C TRP A 190 -45.14 69.23 -8.21
N TRP A 191 -45.17 69.02 -6.90
CA TRP A 191 -46.35 69.36 -6.08
C TRP A 191 -46.53 70.87 -5.91
N ASN A 192 -45.46 71.66 -5.90
CA ASN A 192 -45.55 73.13 -5.88
C ASN A 192 -46.05 73.70 -7.22
N ASP A 193 -45.84 73.00 -8.34
CA ASP A 193 -46.33 73.46 -9.65
C ASP A 193 -47.83 73.21 -9.85
N GLU A 194 -48.35 72.07 -9.35
CA GLU A 194 -49.78 71.78 -9.27
C GLU A 194 -50.54 72.82 -8.40
N VAL A 195 -49.87 73.33 -7.34
CA VAL A 195 -50.41 74.37 -6.45
C VAL A 195 -50.29 75.78 -7.04
N ARG A 196 -49.34 76.04 -7.95
CA ARG A 196 -49.23 77.34 -8.65
C ARG A 196 -50.27 77.52 -9.76
N MET A 197 -50.85 76.44 -10.29
CA MET A 197 -51.86 76.53 -11.36
C MET A 197 -53.29 76.82 -10.89
N LYS A 198 -53.57 76.82 -9.57
CA LYS A 198 -54.91 77.15 -9.07
C LYS A 198 -54.87 77.94 -7.76
N LYS A 199 -55.26 79.23 -7.88
CA LYS A 199 -55.90 80.11 -6.86
C LYS A 199 -54.93 80.87 -5.93
N CYS A 200 -54.80 82.19 -6.00
CA CYS A 200 -55.83 83.21 -5.70
C CYS A 200 -56.77 82.87 -4.53
N LYS A 201 -56.58 83.58 -3.41
CA LYS A 201 -57.47 83.77 -2.24
C LYS A 201 -57.41 82.76 -1.06
N ARG A 202 -56.93 83.35 0.05
CA ARG A 202 -57.43 83.31 1.44
C ARG A 202 -57.17 82.06 2.29
N ARG A 203 -56.16 82.23 3.15
CA ARG A 203 -56.29 82.37 4.63
C ARG A 203 -56.89 81.18 5.38
N SER A 204 -55.97 80.50 6.09
CA SER A 204 -56.15 79.85 7.41
C SER A 204 -57.05 78.60 7.38
N HIS A 205 -56.75 77.47 8.00
CA HIS A 205 -56.33 77.27 9.37
C HIS A 205 -55.69 75.87 9.50
N LEU A 206 -54.67 75.77 10.35
CA LEU A 206 -54.44 74.67 11.29
C LEU A 206 -54.57 73.23 10.76
N ILE A 207 -53.43 72.55 10.55
CA ILE A 207 -53.11 71.27 11.19
C ILE A 207 -51.58 71.12 11.15
N ARG A 208 -50.99 71.12 12.33
CA ARG A 208 -49.60 70.81 12.62
C ARG A 208 -49.60 69.44 13.30
N PRO A 209 -48.85 68.45 12.80
CA PRO A 209 -48.30 67.38 13.63
C PRO A 209 -46.77 67.59 13.66
N ASP A 210 -46.30 68.36 14.61
CA ASP A 210 -45.62 67.89 15.82
C ASP A 210 -44.19 67.40 15.55
N ARG A 211 -43.25 68.23 16.00
CA ARG A 211 -41.83 67.91 16.08
C ARG A 211 -41.63 67.17 17.38
N LYS A 212 -41.14 65.93 17.35
CA LYS A 212 -40.46 65.13 18.42
C LYS A 212 -40.77 63.65 18.15
N LYS A 213 -39.85 62.68 18.17
CA LYS A 213 -38.56 62.50 18.84
C LYS A 213 -37.71 61.55 17.99
N LYS A 214 -36.39 61.71 18.05
CA LYS A 214 -35.44 60.66 17.71
C LYS A 214 -35.81 59.40 18.50
N ALA A 215 -36.00 58.27 17.82
CA ALA A 215 -36.25 56.99 18.49
C ALA A 215 -35.08 56.71 19.44
N ALA A 216 -35.40 56.55 20.73
CA ALA A 216 -34.45 56.18 21.74
C ALA A 216 -33.91 54.77 21.41
N LEU A 217 -32.59 54.62 21.42
CA LEU A 217 -31.93 53.32 21.47
C LEU A 217 -32.39 52.63 22.76
N VAL A 218 -33.31 51.67 22.63
CA VAL A 218 -33.72 50.81 23.75
C VAL A 218 -32.55 49.86 24.01
N SER A 219 -31.82 50.11 25.08
CA SER A 219 -30.84 49.20 25.66
C SER A 219 -31.56 48.31 26.69
N GLY A 220 -31.80 47.05 26.33
CA GLY A 220 -32.39 46.02 27.18
C GLY A 220 -32.77 44.78 26.37
N PRO A 221 -32.85 43.58 26.98
CA PRO A 221 -33.14 42.34 26.26
C PRO A 221 -34.55 42.42 25.65
N TYR A 222 -34.61 42.50 24.33
CA TYR A 222 -35.85 42.59 23.56
C TYR A 222 -36.30 41.18 23.14
N ILE A 223 -37.55 40.83 23.42
CA ILE A 223 -38.17 39.62 22.88
C ILE A 223 -38.51 39.91 21.42
N VAL A 224 -37.68 39.39 20.50
CA VAL A 224 -37.91 39.50 19.06
C VAL A 224 -38.99 38.48 18.67
N TYR A 225 -40.18 38.95 18.34
CA TYR A 225 -41.29 38.10 17.86
C TYR A 225 -41.15 37.68 16.39
N MET A 226 -40.25 38.32 15.65
CA MET A 226 -39.99 38.04 14.24
C MET A 226 -38.76 37.14 14.11
N LEU A 227 -38.87 36.11 13.29
CA LEU A 227 -37.69 35.32 12.90
C LEU A 227 -36.70 36.19 12.12
N ARG A 228 -35.41 35.85 12.19
CA ARG A 228 -34.39 36.53 11.40
C ARG A 228 -34.55 36.11 9.93
N ASP A 229 -34.16 36.97 9.00
CA ASP A 229 -34.25 36.66 7.56
C ASP A 229 -33.51 35.37 7.18
N ILE A 230 -32.43 35.03 7.90
CA ILE A 230 -31.68 33.78 7.74
C ILE A 230 -32.57 32.57 8.06
N ASP A 231 -33.28 32.59 9.19
CA ASP A 231 -34.15 31.49 9.62
C ASP A 231 -35.32 31.33 8.63
N ILE A 232 -35.86 32.46 8.13
CA ILE A 232 -36.91 32.47 7.10
C ILE A 232 -36.41 31.86 5.78
N LEU A 233 -35.17 32.19 5.37
CA LEU A 233 -34.56 31.67 4.15
C LEU A 233 -34.21 30.18 4.26
N GLU A 234 -33.74 29.74 5.41
CA GLU A 234 -33.51 28.32 5.70
C GLU A 234 -34.80 27.52 5.64
N ASP A 235 -35.86 27.97 6.31
CA ASP A 235 -37.19 27.35 6.28
C ASP A 235 -37.76 27.35 4.86
N TRP A 236 -37.63 28.44 4.11
CA TRP A 236 -38.02 28.52 2.71
C TRP A 236 -37.30 27.49 1.83
N THR A 237 -36.01 27.28 2.09
CA THR A 237 -35.18 26.31 1.38
C THR A 237 -35.57 24.88 1.77
N ALA A 238 -35.83 24.63 3.06
CA ALA A 238 -36.32 23.36 3.57
C ALA A 238 -37.67 23.00 2.96
N ILE A 239 -38.61 23.95 2.87
CA ILE A 239 -39.92 23.77 2.22
C ILE A 239 -39.74 23.45 0.74
N LYS A 240 -38.87 24.17 0.01
CA LYS A 240 -38.57 23.85 -1.39
C LYS A 240 -37.98 22.45 -1.56
N LYS A 241 -37.07 22.05 -0.67
CA LYS A 241 -36.43 20.72 -0.67
C LYS A 241 -37.45 19.62 -0.39
N ALA A 242 -38.32 19.80 0.60
CA ALA A 242 -39.40 18.86 0.91
C ALA A 242 -40.40 18.76 -0.25
N LYS A 243 -40.77 19.89 -0.86
CA LYS A 243 -41.65 19.92 -2.04
C LYS A 243 -41.03 19.22 -3.26
N ALA A 244 -39.72 19.35 -3.45
CA ALA A 244 -38.98 18.61 -4.47
C ALA A 244 -38.94 17.10 -4.16
N ALA A 245 -38.81 16.72 -2.88
CA ALA A 245 -38.85 15.32 -2.45
C ALA A 245 -40.25 14.68 -2.55
N LEU A 246 -41.32 15.48 -2.50
CA LEU A 246 -42.71 15.08 -2.69
C LEU A 246 -43.12 14.98 -4.17
N MET A 247 -42.31 15.45 -5.11
CA MET A 247 -42.53 15.16 -6.53
C MET A 247 -42.23 13.67 -6.75
N PRO A 248 -43.11 12.89 -7.41
CA PRO A 248 -42.89 11.48 -7.63
C PRO A 248 -41.73 11.29 -8.62
N LEU A 249 -40.52 11.23 -8.09
CA LEU A 249 -39.32 10.92 -8.84
C LEU A 249 -39.36 9.42 -9.16
N LYS A 250 -39.46 9.10 -10.45
CA LYS A 250 -39.23 7.75 -10.97
C LYS A 250 -38.01 7.16 -10.26
N LYS A 251 -38.21 5.99 -9.62
CA LYS A 251 -37.15 5.18 -9.01
C LYS A 251 -35.97 5.08 -9.96
N LYS A 252 -34.91 5.87 -9.72
CA LYS A 252 -33.57 5.49 -10.13
C LYS A 252 -33.16 4.38 -9.17
N SER A 253 -33.10 3.17 -9.70
CA SER A 253 -32.57 2.01 -8.99
C SER A 253 -31.17 2.34 -8.50
N ASP A 254 -31.01 2.13 -7.21
CA ASP A 254 -29.76 2.07 -6.49
C ASP A 254 -28.69 1.31 -7.30
N ASN A 255 -27.45 1.81 -7.27
CA ASN A 255 -26.32 1.29 -8.03
C ASN A 255 -25.82 -0.01 -7.37
N ARG A 256 -26.68 -1.04 -7.35
CA ARG A 256 -26.38 -2.36 -6.80
C ARG A 256 -25.51 -3.08 -7.81
N GLN A 257 -24.19 -2.95 -7.67
CA GLN A 257 -23.24 -3.86 -8.32
C GLN A 257 -23.55 -5.27 -7.81
N VAL A 258 -24.24 -6.07 -8.63
CA VAL A 258 -24.55 -7.46 -8.28
C VAL A 258 -23.24 -8.26 -8.39
N PRO A 259 -22.81 -8.99 -7.35
CA PRO A 259 -21.63 -9.82 -7.43
C PRO A 259 -21.89 -10.99 -8.40
N VAL A 260 -21.30 -10.90 -9.59
CA VAL A 260 -21.36 -11.96 -10.61
C VAL A 260 -19.98 -12.55 -10.80
N ARG A 261 -19.83 -13.86 -10.60
CA ARG A 261 -18.57 -14.61 -10.79
C ARG A 261 -18.80 -15.86 -11.62
N CYS A 262 -17.85 -16.20 -12.48
CA CYS A 262 -17.83 -17.45 -13.24
C CYS A 262 -16.67 -18.30 -12.73
N GLU A 263 -16.96 -19.48 -12.17
CA GLU A 263 -15.95 -20.38 -11.62
C GLU A 263 -16.30 -21.84 -11.95
N GLY A 264 -15.34 -22.60 -12.49
CA GLY A 264 -15.51 -24.03 -12.74
C GLY A 264 -16.66 -24.41 -13.69
N GLY A 265 -17.00 -23.57 -14.67
CA GLY A 265 -18.10 -23.81 -15.60
C GLY A 265 -19.50 -23.56 -15.02
N ALA A 266 -19.60 -22.89 -13.86
CA ALA A 266 -20.85 -22.42 -13.26
C ALA A 266 -20.84 -20.89 -13.10
N LEU A 267 -22.01 -20.28 -13.31
CA LEU A 267 -22.26 -18.85 -13.12
C LEU A 267 -22.86 -18.64 -11.74
N PHE A 268 -22.30 -17.73 -10.94
CA PHE A 268 -22.90 -17.29 -9.69
C PHE A 268 -23.44 -15.87 -9.86
N TYR A 269 -24.72 -15.68 -9.62
CA TYR A 269 -25.41 -14.39 -9.76
C TYR A 269 -26.32 -14.17 -8.54
N ASP A 270 -26.14 -13.05 -7.83
CA ASP A 270 -26.89 -12.70 -6.61
C ASP A 270 -26.94 -13.83 -5.54
N GLY A 271 -25.84 -14.59 -5.42
CA GLY A 271 -25.72 -15.71 -4.46
C GLY A 271 -26.23 -17.07 -4.97
N GLU A 272 -26.89 -17.12 -6.12
CA GLU A 272 -27.38 -18.36 -6.71
C GLU A 272 -26.39 -18.95 -7.73
N ARG A 273 -26.23 -20.28 -7.73
CA ARG A 273 -25.37 -21.03 -8.67
C ARG A 273 -26.21 -21.56 -9.84
N PHE A 274 -25.77 -21.23 -11.05
CA PHE A 274 -26.35 -21.68 -12.31
C PHE A 274 -25.35 -22.53 -13.10
N SER A 275 -25.80 -23.65 -13.65
CA SER A 275 -25.00 -24.54 -14.49
C SER A 275 -25.56 -24.62 -15.91
N LYS A 276 -24.75 -25.15 -16.84
CA LYS A 276 -25.22 -25.50 -18.19
C LYS A 276 -26.46 -26.40 -18.10
N GLY A 277 -27.51 -26.04 -18.83
CA GLY A 277 -28.81 -26.72 -18.85
C GLY A 277 -29.87 -26.14 -17.90
N CYS A 278 -29.54 -25.17 -17.03
CA CYS A 278 -30.54 -24.55 -16.16
C CYS A 278 -31.47 -23.61 -16.95
N SER A 279 -32.77 -23.71 -16.69
CA SER A 279 -33.78 -22.74 -17.12
C SER A 279 -33.80 -21.53 -16.19
N VAL A 280 -33.75 -20.35 -16.79
CA VAL A 280 -33.72 -19.05 -16.12
C VAL A 280 -34.64 -18.06 -16.80
N VAL A 281 -35.10 -17.07 -16.05
CA VAL A 281 -35.82 -15.90 -16.57
C VAL A 281 -34.81 -14.78 -16.73
N LEU A 282 -34.65 -14.31 -17.97
CA LEU A 282 -33.80 -13.18 -18.33
C LEU A 282 -34.67 -11.93 -18.42
N GLU A 283 -34.40 -10.95 -17.56
CA GLU A 283 -35.06 -9.66 -17.55
C GLU A 283 -34.06 -8.60 -18.04
N VAL A 284 -34.43 -7.93 -19.13
CA VAL A 284 -33.67 -6.83 -19.74
C VAL A 284 -34.25 -5.53 -19.20
N SER A 285 -33.40 -4.56 -18.84
CA SER A 285 -33.83 -3.35 -18.11
C SER A 285 -34.97 -2.52 -18.75
N ASP A 286 -35.35 -2.79 -20.01
CA ASP A 286 -36.42 -2.10 -20.73
C ASP A 286 -37.42 -3.05 -21.47
N ASP A 287 -37.37 -4.36 -21.25
CA ASP A 287 -38.19 -5.35 -21.99
C ASP A 287 -38.85 -6.42 -21.09
N SER A 288 -39.84 -7.12 -21.65
CA SER A 288 -40.56 -8.20 -20.94
C SER A 288 -39.64 -9.35 -20.54
N PRO A 289 -39.80 -9.95 -19.34
CA PRO A 289 -39.00 -11.08 -18.89
C PRO A 289 -39.16 -12.27 -19.85
N ALA A 290 -38.05 -12.84 -20.31
CA ALA A 290 -38.03 -13.93 -21.26
C ALA A 290 -37.40 -15.19 -20.64
N GLN A 291 -38.05 -16.34 -20.82
CA GLN A 291 -37.50 -17.62 -20.36
C GLN A 291 -36.40 -18.11 -21.31
N ALA A 292 -35.27 -18.53 -20.75
CA ALA A 292 -34.10 -19.01 -21.50
C ALA A 292 -33.38 -20.13 -20.76
N VAL A 293 -32.59 -20.92 -21.49
CA VAL A 293 -31.76 -22.01 -20.95
C VAL A 293 -30.29 -21.69 -21.15
N ILE A 294 -29.46 -21.92 -20.14
CA ILE A 294 -28.01 -21.69 -20.24
C ILE A 294 -27.38 -22.80 -21.07
N THR A 295 -26.79 -22.43 -22.22
CA THR A 295 -26.17 -23.39 -23.17
C THR A 295 -24.66 -23.49 -23.06
N GLY A 296 -24.00 -22.46 -22.52
CA GLY A 296 -22.56 -22.44 -22.29
C GLY A 296 -22.16 -21.34 -21.32
N ILE A 297 -21.19 -21.62 -20.46
CA ILE A 297 -20.65 -20.68 -19.46
C ILE A 297 -19.13 -20.63 -19.68
N SER A 298 -18.60 -19.44 -19.94
CA SER A 298 -17.17 -19.14 -20.04
C SER A 298 -16.76 -18.15 -18.95
N THR A 299 -15.47 -17.89 -18.81
CA THR A 299 -14.89 -17.00 -17.78
C THR A 299 -15.36 -15.54 -17.90
N GLY A 300 -15.81 -15.10 -19.08
CA GLY A 300 -16.27 -13.71 -19.31
C GLY A 300 -17.62 -13.57 -20.03
N GLU A 301 -18.20 -14.66 -20.54
CA GLU A 301 -19.45 -14.64 -21.30
C GLU A 301 -20.31 -15.88 -21.02
N VAL A 302 -21.63 -15.70 -21.12
CA VAL A 302 -22.63 -16.74 -20.90
C VAL A 302 -23.60 -16.74 -22.07
N TRP A 303 -23.86 -17.94 -22.59
CA TRP A 303 -24.75 -18.17 -23.73
C TRP A 303 -26.11 -18.66 -23.26
N PHE A 304 -27.15 -17.93 -23.61
CA PHE A 304 -28.54 -18.26 -23.32
C PHE A 304 -29.27 -18.66 -24.60
N LYS A 305 -30.14 -19.67 -24.54
CA LYS A 305 -31.06 -20.01 -25.62
C LYS A 305 -32.48 -19.74 -25.14
N ARG A 306 -33.16 -18.79 -25.78
CA ARG A 306 -34.55 -18.44 -25.49
C ARG A 306 -35.52 -19.52 -25.98
N THR A 307 -36.76 -19.47 -25.49
CA THR A 307 -37.85 -20.37 -25.92
C THR A 307 -38.22 -20.19 -27.40
N ASP A 308 -37.93 -19.03 -27.98
CA ASP A 308 -38.05 -18.74 -29.42
C ASP A 308 -36.95 -19.41 -30.28
N GLY A 309 -35.99 -20.10 -29.65
CA GLY A 309 -34.86 -20.76 -30.30
C GLY A 309 -33.66 -19.86 -30.57
N THR A 310 -33.77 -18.54 -30.35
CA THR A 310 -32.67 -17.59 -30.51
C THR A 310 -31.60 -17.80 -29.44
N LYS A 311 -30.34 -17.61 -29.82
CA LYS A 311 -29.20 -17.67 -28.91
C LYS A 311 -28.70 -16.26 -28.64
N THR A 312 -28.62 -15.88 -27.38
CA THR A 312 -28.15 -14.57 -26.94
C THR A 312 -26.89 -14.74 -26.11
N LYS A 313 -25.86 -13.97 -26.45
CA LYS A 313 -24.60 -13.92 -25.73
C LYS A 313 -24.58 -12.73 -24.80
N ILE A 314 -24.35 -12.96 -23.51
CA ILE A 314 -24.33 -11.91 -22.48
C ILE A 314 -22.99 -11.95 -21.78
N TYR A 315 -22.35 -10.78 -21.68
CA TYR A 315 -21.08 -10.65 -20.98
C TYR A 315 -21.32 -10.54 -19.48
N VAL A 316 -20.43 -11.11 -18.66
CA VAL A 316 -20.50 -11.01 -17.19
C VAL A 316 -20.55 -9.56 -16.73
N SER A 317 -19.83 -8.67 -17.41
CA SER A 317 -19.84 -7.22 -17.14
C SER A 317 -21.21 -6.56 -17.35
N GLN A 318 -22.06 -7.11 -18.23
CA GLN A 318 -23.41 -6.60 -18.45
C GLN A 318 -24.37 -7.04 -17.34
N LEU A 319 -24.14 -8.22 -16.75
CA LEU A 319 -24.85 -8.72 -15.58
C LEU A 319 -24.45 -7.94 -14.31
N GLN A 320 -23.16 -7.65 -14.13
CA GLN A 320 -22.64 -6.84 -13.02
C GLN A 320 -23.16 -5.40 -13.06
N LYS A 321 -23.30 -4.82 -14.26
CA LYS A 321 -23.86 -3.48 -14.49
C LYS A 321 -25.39 -3.44 -14.44
N GLY A 322 -26.06 -4.56 -14.17
CA GLY A 322 -27.52 -4.63 -14.04
C GLY A 322 -28.31 -4.42 -15.33
N LYS A 323 -27.66 -4.47 -16.52
CA LYS A 323 -28.34 -4.36 -17.82
C LYS A 323 -29.22 -5.57 -18.13
N TYR A 324 -28.78 -6.71 -17.62
CA TYR A 324 -29.50 -7.97 -17.66
C TYR A 324 -29.56 -8.51 -16.24
N THR A 325 -30.72 -9.00 -15.84
CA THR A 325 -30.89 -9.69 -14.57
C THR A 325 -31.38 -11.10 -14.83
N ILE A 326 -30.89 -12.04 -14.02
CA ILE A 326 -31.16 -13.47 -14.16
C ILE A 326 -31.87 -13.91 -12.89
N ARG A 327 -32.98 -14.63 -13.04
CA ARG A 327 -33.64 -15.33 -11.94
C ARG A 327 -33.85 -16.79 -12.31
N LYS A 328 -33.84 -17.68 -11.33
CA LYS A 328 -34.21 -19.08 -11.56
C LYS A 328 -35.67 -19.16 -12.02
N ALA A 329 -35.93 -19.89 -13.10
CA ALA A 329 -37.27 -20.08 -13.66
C ALA A 329 -38.09 -21.09 -12.85
#